data_AF-A0A377XQR4-F1
#
_entry.id   AF-A0A377XQR4-F1
#
_cell.length_a   1.000
_cell.length_b   1.000
_cell.length_c   1.000
_cell.angle_alpha   90.00
_cell.angle_beta   90.00
_cell.angle_gamma   90.00
#
_symmetry.space_group_name_H-M   'P 1'
#
loop_
_entity.id
_entity.type
_entity.pdbx_description
1 polymer ?
#
loop_
_entity_poly.entity_id
_entity_poly.type
_entity_poly.pdbx_seq_one_letter_code
_entity_poly.pdbx_strand_id
1 'polypeptide(L)' 'MHAQMMCTGRKWCDFVSFDDRLPPDLAYFKKRIHFDEALANEIESEVKKFLDELDKEISSIKNHDHAA' A
#
# COMPACT_ATOMS: atom_id res chain seq x y z
N MET A 1 4.89 1.47 2.77
CA MET A 1 5.08 2.79 3.41
C MET A 1 4.34 3.91 2.69
N HIS A 2 4.50 4.14 1.38
CA HIS A 2 3.80 5.24 0.68
C HIS A 2 2.27 5.17 0.80
N ALA A 3 1.65 4.02 0.56
CA ALA A 3 0.20 3.85 0.77
C ALA A 3 -0.27 4.22 2.18
N GLN A 4 0.49 3.87 3.24
CA GLN A 4 0.17 4.26 4.62
C GLN A 4 0.25 5.78 4.80
N MET A 5 1.26 6.43 4.22
CA MET A 5 1.43 7.88 4.26
C MET A 5 0.31 8.61 3.51
N MET A 6 -0.12 8.08 2.35
CA MET A 6 -1.25 8.59 1.58
C MET A 6 -2.53 8.59 2.42
N CYS A 7 -2.85 7.48 3.09
CA CYS A 7 -4.06 7.37 3.92
C CYS A 7 -4.04 8.23 5.18
N THR A 8 -2.86 8.65 5.67
CA THR A 8 -2.70 9.34 6.96
C THR A 8 -2.23 10.78 6.85
N GLY A 9 -1.92 11.26 5.64
CA GLY A 9 -1.35 12.59 5.40
C GLY A 9 0.04 12.82 6.00
N ARG A 10 0.76 11.75 6.35
CA ARG A 10 2.11 11.84 6.94
C ARG A 10 3.16 12.09 5.84
N LYS A 11 4.16 12.91 6.15
CA LYS A 11 5.22 13.31 5.19
C LYS A 11 6.42 12.36 5.14
N TRP A 12 6.50 11.42 6.07
CA TRP A 12 7.58 10.43 6.15
C TRP A 12 7.15 9.24 7.02
N CYS A 13 7.83 8.12 6.83
CA CYS A 13 7.71 6.91 7.63
C CYS A 13 9.13 6.41 7.96
N ASP A 14 9.41 6.18 9.24
CA ASP A 14 10.66 5.54 9.63
C ASP A 14 10.48 4.01 9.53
N PHE A 15 11.15 3.40 8.54
CA PHE A 15 11.25 1.95 8.42
C PHE A 15 12.21 1.43 9.49
N VAL A 16 11.77 0.46 10.27
CA VAL A 16 12.60 -0.23 11.26
C VAL A 16 12.62 -1.72 10.91
N SER A 17 13.83 -2.28 10.88
CA SER A 17 14.07 -3.71 10.86
C SER A 17 14.89 -4.07 12.09
N PHE A 18 14.50 -5.14 12.78
CA PHE A 18 15.09 -5.54 14.06
C PHE A 18 15.20 -7.05 14.16
N ASP A 19 16.33 -7.53 14.68
CA ASP A 19 16.60 -8.95 14.97
C ASP A 19 17.44 -9.05 16.25
N ASP A 20 16.84 -9.54 17.33
CA ASP A 20 17.48 -9.66 18.65
C ASP A 20 18.50 -10.80 18.76
N ARG A 21 18.59 -11.67 17.74
CA ARG A 21 19.59 -12.75 17.68
C ARG A 21 20.95 -12.24 17.22
N LEU A 22 21.02 -11.02 16.68
CA LEU A 22 22.26 -10.42 16.20
C LEU A 22 22.98 -9.63 17.32
N PRO A 23 24.29 -9.38 17.16
CA PRO A 23 25.01 -8.43 18.00
C PRO A 23 24.31 -7.05 18.04
N PRO A 24 24.40 -6.30 19.15
CA PRO A 24 23.63 -5.06 19.34
C PRO A 24 23.79 -4.00 18.25
N ASP A 25 24.96 -3.93 17.62
CA ASP A 25 25.29 -3.01 16.53
C ASP A 25 24.70 -3.42 15.17
N LEU A 26 24.27 -4.67 15.03
CA LEU A 26 23.61 -5.22 13.85
C LEU A 26 22.11 -5.51 14.08
N ALA A 27 21.67 -5.53 15.34
CA ALA A 27 20.31 -5.89 15.72
C ALA A 27 19.25 -4.86 15.30
N TYR A 28 19.63 -3.60 15.07
CA TYR A 28 18.69 -2.52 14.79
C TYR A 28 19.10 -1.73 13.54
N PHE A 29 18.19 -1.67 12.57
CA PHE A 29 18.31 -0.81 11.41
C PHE A 29 17.10 0.12 11.29
N LYS A 30 17.37 1.40 11.01
CA LYS A 30 16.35 2.41 10.76
C LYS A 30 16.68 3.21 9.50
N LYS A 31 15.69 3.36 8.62
CA LYS A 31 15.75 4.28 7.48
C LYS A 31 14.50 5.14 7.41
N ARG A 32 14.71 6.47 7.36
CA ARG A 32 13.62 7.40 7.04
C ARG A 32 13.29 7.35 5.56
N ILE A 33 12.02 7.09 5.25
CA ILE A 33 11.47 7.20 3.91
C ILE A 33 10.60 8.45 3.86
N HIS A 34 10.97 9.38 3.00
CA HIS A 34 10.18 10.58 2.75
C HIS A 34 9.04 10.26 1.79
N PHE A 35 7.93 10.98 1.93
CA PHE A 35 6.85 10.89 0.97
C PHE A 35 7.36 11.29 -0.43
N ASP A 36 6.97 10.49 -1.41
CA ASP A 36 7.26 10.68 -2.82
C ASP A 36 5.91 10.85 -3.51
N GLU A 37 5.69 12.03 -4.07
CA GLU A 37 4.43 12.41 -4.71
C GLU A 37 4.24 11.72 -6.05
N ALA A 38 5.32 11.52 -6.82
CA ALA A 38 5.24 10.83 -8.11
C ALA A 38 4.83 9.36 -7.91
N LEU A 39 5.47 8.68 -6.95
CA LEU A 39 5.12 7.31 -6.59
C LEU A 39 3.72 7.22 -5.97
N ALA A 40 3.30 8.21 -5.18
CA ALA A 40 1.95 8.24 -4.63
C ALA A 40 0.88 8.35 -5.73
N ASN A 41 1.10 9.18 -6.73
CA ASN A 41 0.19 9.33 -7.87
C ASN A 41 0.10 8.04 -8.70
N GLU A 42 1.23 7.36 -8.91
CA GLU A 42 1.26 6.04 -9.57
C GLU A 42 0.44 5.00 -8.78
N ILE A 43 0.68 4.90 -7.47
CA ILE A 43 -0.07 4.00 -6.58
C ILE A 43 -1.57 4.31 -6.63
N GLU A 44 -1.96 5.57 -6.54
CA GLU A 44 -3.38 5.97 -6.55
C GLU A 44 -4.05 5.62 -7.88
N SER A 45 -3.37 5.84 -9.00
CA SER A 45 -3.87 5.48 -10.34
C SER A 45 -4.12 3.99 -10.46
N GLU A 46 -3.13 3.17 -10.08
CA GLU A 46 -3.24 1.70 -10.19
C GLU A 46 -4.31 1.13 -9.22
N VAL A 47 -4.42 1.68 -8.00
CA VAL A 47 -5.46 1.27 -7.06
C VAL A 47 -6.87 1.61 -7.57
N LYS A 48 -7.07 2.80 -8.15
CA LYS A 48 -8.37 3.16 -8.75
C LYS A 48 -8.73 2.22 -9.89
N LYS A 49 -7.79 1.95 -10.79
CA LYS A 49 -7.99 1.01 -11.90
C LYS A 49 -8.35 -0.39 -11.39
N PHE A 50 -7.64 -0.90 -10.39
CA PHE A 50 -7.94 -2.19 -9.77
C PHE A 50 -9.35 -2.24 -9.17
N LEU A 51 -9.77 -1.18 -8.47
CA LEU A 51 -11.11 -1.11 -7.87
C LEU A 51 -12.20 -1.07 -8.96
N ASP A 52 -11.99 -0.33 -10.04
CA ASP A 52 -12.93 -0.30 -11.17
C ASP A 52 -13.08 -1.68 -11.86
N GLU A 53 -11.98 -2.43 -11.99
CA GLU A 53 -11.99 -3.80 -12.52
C GLU A 53 -12.72 -4.77 -11.58
N LEU A 54 -12.44 -4.66 -10.28
CA LEU A 54 -13.11 -5.46 -9.24
C LEU A 54 -14.62 -5.21 -9.21
N ASP A 55 -15.06 -3.95 -9.29
CA ASP A 55 -16.47 -3.59 -9.30
C ASP A 55 -17.21 -4.13 -10.53
N LYS A 56 -16.54 -4.16 -11.69
CA LYS A 56 -17.09 -4.79 -12.91
C LYS A 56 -17.26 -6.30 -12.73
N GLU A 57 -16.28 -6.97 -12.13
CA GLU A 57 -16.37 -8.41 -11.87
C GLU A 57 -17.49 -8.75 -10.90
N ILE A 58 -17.61 -8.00 -9.80
CA ILE A 58 -18.72 -8.16 -8.85
C ILE A 58 -20.07 -7.95 -9.55
N SER A 59 -20.17 -6.94 -10.42
CA SER A 59 -21.40 -6.65 -11.17
C SER A 59 -21.74 -7.78 -12.14
N SER A 60 -20.73 -8.35 -12.82
CA SER A 60 -20.89 -9.49 -13.72
C SER A 60 -21.51 -10.70 -13.00
N ILE A 61 -20.95 -11.05 -11.84
CA ILE A 61 -21.44 -12.18 -11.02
C ILE A 61 -22.87 -11.95 -10.54
N LYS A 62 -23.14 -10.76 -9.97
CA LYS A 62 -24.49 -10.42 -9.48
C LYS A 62 -25.54 -10.47 -10.59
N ASN A 63 -25.20 -9.99 -11.79
CA ASN A 63 -26.13 -10.00 -12.92
C ASN A 63 -26.40 -11.41 -13.45
N HIS A 64 -25.43 -12.32 -13.36
CA HIS A 64 -25.62 -13.74 -13.71
C HIS A 64 -26.59 -14.45 -12.76
N ASP A 65 -26.51 -14.18 -11.45
CA ASP A 65 -27.43 -14.78 -10.46
C ASP A 65 -28.89 -14.33 -10.61
N HIS A 66 -29.14 -13.19 -11.25
CA HIS A 66 -30.51 -12.67 -11.48
C HIS A 66 -31.12 -13.13 -12.82
N ALA A 67 -30.34 -13.79 -13.68
CA ALA A 67 -30.77 -14.28 -14.99
C ALA A 67 -31.12 -15.78 -15.01
N ALA A 68 -30.92 -16.48 -13.88
CA ALA A 68 -31.29 -17.88 -13.65
C ALA A 68 -32.53 -17.97 -12.76
#